data_AF-A0A3N5N099-F1
#
_entry.id   AF-A0A3N5N099-F1
#
_cell.length_a   1.000
_cell.length_b   1.000
_cell.length_c   1.000
_cell.angle_alpha   90.00
_cell.angle_beta   90.00
_cell.angle_gamma   90.00
#
_symmetry.space_group_name_H-M   'P 1'
#
loop_
_entity.id
_entity.type
_entity.pdbx_description
1 polymer ?
#
loop_
_entity_poly.entity_id
_entity_poly.type
_entity_poly.pdbx_seq_one_letter_code
_entity_poly.pdbx_strand_id
1 'polypeptide(L)' 'LLSIVQMPRGIPVATFAIGEAGAANAGLCAAAILARGDRKLAQKLEAFRRRQTRAVLDAQLPPLK' A
#
# COMPACT_ATOMS: atom_id res chain seq x y z
N LEU A 1 -14.92 8.31 -5.63
CA LEU A 1 -13.87 7.90 -6.60
C LEU A 1 -13.70 8.93 -7.71
N LEU A 2 -14.70 9.10 -8.58
CA LEU A 2 -14.60 9.98 -9.75
C LEU A 2 -14.31 11.45 -9.40
N SER A 3 -14.81 11.95 -8.27
CA SER A 3 -14.52 13.30 -7.76
C SER A 3 -13.08 13.50 -7.25
N ILE A 4 -12.26 12.45 -7.16
CA ILE A 4 -10.87 12.50 -6.69
C ILE A 4 -9.90 12.17 -7.83
N VAL A 5 -10.17 11.09 -8.57
CA VAL A 5 -9.22 10.55 -9.58
C VAL A 5 -9.21 11.35 -10.89
N GLN A 6 -10.29 12.07 -11.21
CA GLN A 6 -10.45 12.76 -12.48
C GLN A 6 -9.86 14.18 -12.46
N MET A 7 -8.60 14.32 -12.06
CA MET A 7 -7.95 15.63 -12.02
C MET A 7 -7.58 16.13 -13.43
N PRO A 8 -7.79 17.43 -13.74
CA PRO A 8 -7.37 18.02 -15.00
C PRO A 8 -5.84 18.09 -15.10
N ARG A 9 -5.33 18.27 -16.32
CA ARG A 9 -3.89 18.40 -16.58
C ARG A 9 -3.28 19.52 -15.74
N GLY A 10 -2.18 19.20 -15.05
CA GLY A 10 -1.37 20.16 -14.29
C GLY A 10 -1.40 19.94 -12.78
N ILE A 11 -2.46 19.34 -12.22
CA ILE A 11 -2.59 19.11 -10.78
C ILE A 11 -2.80 17.61 -10.51
N PRO A 12 -1.72 16.82 -10.38
CA PRO A 12 -1.85 15.38 -10.16
C PRO A 12 -2.32 15.05 -8.74
N VAL A 13 -3.16 14.02 -8.61
CA VAL A 13 -3.58 13.45 -7.32
C VAL A 13 -3.37 11.94 -7.34
N ALA A 14 -2.52 11.44 -6.44
CA ALA A 14 -2.35 10.00 -6.23
C ALA A 14 -3.62 9.43 -5.57
N THR A 15 -4.43 8.71 -6.35
CA THR A 15 -5.70 8.14 -5.88
C THR A 15 -5.56 6.65 -5.60
N PHE A 16 -6.22 6.16 -4.56
CA PHE A 16 -6.19 4.77 -4.12
C PHE A 16 -7.61 4.15 -4.13
N ALA A 17 -7.74 2.88 -3.73
CA ALA A 17 -9.01 2.17 -3.69
C ALA A 17 -10.07 2.88 -2.81
N ILE A 18 -11.34 2.53 -2.99
CA ILE A 18 -12.42 3.05 -2.14
C ILE A 18 -12.35 2.38 -0.75
N GLY A 19 -12.53 3.17 0.31
CA GLY A 19 -12.63 2.67 1.69
C GLY A 19 -11.27 2.39 2.36
N GLU A 20 -11.29 1.52 3.36
CA GLU A 20 -10.15 1.25 4.25
C GLU A 20 -8.91 0.75 3.52
N ALA A 21 -9.08 -0.09 2.50
CA ALA A 21 -7.98 -0.57 1.67
C ALA A 21 -7.24 0.60 0.98
N GLY A 22 -7.97 1.63 0.56
CA GLY A 22 -7.40 2.85 0.00
C GLY A 22 -6.62 3.65 1.02
N ALA A 23 -7.18 3.83 2.22
CA ALA A 23 -6.53 4.54 3.31
C ALA A 23 -5.20 3.85 3.72
N ALA A 24 -5.20 2.52 3.86
CA ALA A 24 -3.99 1.76 4.17
C ALA A 24 -2.92 1.91 3.06
N ASN A 25 -3.32 1.79 1.80
CA ASN A 25 -2.40 1.91 0.66
C ASN A 25 -1.87 3.34 0.48
N ALA A 26 -2.67 4.36 0.79
CA ALA A 26 -2.21 5.75 0.80
C ALA A 26 -1.10 5.97 1.83
N GLY A 27 -1.27 5.43 3.05
CA GLY A 27 -0.23 5.45 4.08
C GLY A 27 1.05 4.72 3.66
N LEU A 28 0.92 3.55 3.04
CA LEU A 28 2.08 2.80 2.51
C LEU A 28 2.79 3.54 1.37
N CYS A 29 2.04 4.24 0.51
CA CYS A 29 2.62 5.08 -0.54
C CYS A 29 3.40 6.26 0.05
N ALA A 30 2.82 6.96 1.03
CA ALA A 30 3.52 8.02 1.76
C ALA A 30 4.80 7.51 2.44
N ALA A 31 4.74 6.35 3.09
CA ALA A 31 5.91 5.71 3.68
C ALA A 31 6.98 5.39 2.64
N ALA A 32 6.59 4.94 1.44
CA ALA A 32 7.53 4.67 0.35
C ALA A 32 8.20 5.94 -0.20
N ILE A 33 7.48 7.06 -0.28
CA ILE A 33 8.05 8.36 -0.65
C ILE A 33 9.08 8.80 0.39
N LEU A 34 8.73 8.76 1.69
CA LEU A 34 9.62 9.16 2.78
C LEU A 34 10.86 8.25 2.91
N ALA A 35 10.70 6.94 2.68
CA ALA A 35 11.77 5.97 2.73
C ALA A 35 12.92 6.25 1.73
N ARG A 36 12.70 7.07 0.70
CA ARG A 36 13.76 7.52 -0.22
C ARG A 36 14.85 8.32 0.49
N GLY A 37 14.52 9.03 1.57
CA GLY A 37 15.46 9.82 2.38
C GLY A 37 15.75 9.22 3.77
N ASP A 38 14.95 8.24 4.21
CA ASP A 38 15.09 7.62 5.53
C ASP A 38 15.37 6.11 5.42
N ARG A 39 16.63 5.72 5.67
CA ARG A 39 17.07 4.33 5.63
C ARG A 39 16.41 3.45 6.69
N LYS A 40 16.09 3.98 7.88
CA LYS A 40 15.42 3.22 8.94
C LYS A 40 13.97 2.93 8.52
N LEU A 41 13.29 3.91 7.93
CA LEU A 41 11.94 3.73 7.40
C LEU A 41 11.93 2.75 6.22
N ALA A 42 12.91 2.81 5.32
CA ALA A 42 13.05 1.86 4.22
C ALA A 42 13.14 0.41 4.71
N GLN A 43 13.96 0.15 5.73
CA GLN A 43 14.06 -1.19 6.35
C GLN A 43 12.74 -1.63 6.98
N LYS A 44 12.01 -0.73 7.65
CA LYS A 44 10.69 -1.04 8.22
C LYS A 44 9.67 -1.39 7.13
N LEU A 45 9.66 -0.66 6.02
CA LEU A 45 8.77 -0.91 4.89
C LEU A 45 9.09 -2.25 4.21
N GLU A 46 10.37 -2.58 4.04
CA GLU A 46 10.79 -3.88 3.53
C GLU A 46 10.37 -5.02 4.45
N ALA A 47 10.59 -4.86 5.76
CA ALA A 47 10.16 -5.85 6.74
C ALA A 47 8.63 -6.05 6.72
N PHE A 48 7.85 -4.98 6.57
CA PHE A 48 6.41 -5.06 6.40
C PHE A 48 6.02 -5.93 5.19
N ARG A 49 6.63 -5.68 4.02
CA ARG A 49 6.37 -6.47 2.80
C ARG A 49 6.73 -7.95 2.97
N ARG A 50 7.90 -8.23 3.56
CA ARG A 50 8.33 -9.62 3.86
C ARG A 50 7.35 -10.34 4.77
N ARG A 51 6.82 -9.67 5.80
CA ARG A 51 5.79 -10.24 6.68
C ARG A 51 4.50 -10.56 5.94
N GLN A 52 4.03 -9.69 5.05
CA GLN A 52 2.84 -9.96 4.24
C GLN A 52 3.04 -11.16 3.31
N THR A 53 4.18 -11.24 2.62
CA THR A 53 4.52 -12.41 1.81
C THR A 53 4.51 -13.69 2.64
N ARG A 54 5.13 -13.67 3.82
CA ARG A 54 5.18 -14.82 4.70
C ARG A 54 3.79 -15.26 5.18
N ALA A 55 2.93 -14.31 5.53
CA ALA A 55 1.56 -14.58 5.95
C ALA A 55 0.75 -15.34 4.89
N VAL A 56 0.95 -15.03 3.60
CA VAL A 56 0.28 -15.76 2.50
C VAL A 56 0.89 -17.15 2.31
N LEU A 57 2.21 -17.29 2.39
CA LEU A 57 2.89 -18.59 2.26
C LEU A 57 2.51 -19.57 3.38
N ASP A 58 2.25 -19.06 4.57
CA ASP A 58 1.85 -19.86 5.74
C ASP A 58 0.34 -20.14 5.77
N ALA A 59 -0.44 -19.57 4.86
CA ALA A 59 -1.89 -19.76 4.82
C ALA A 59 -2.26 -21.17 4.31
N GLN A 60 -3.13 -21.86 5.04
CA GLN A 60 -3.70 -23.13 4.62
C GLN A 60 -5.04 -22.92 3.93
N LEU A 61 -5.28 -23.65 2.84
CA LEU A 61 -6.55 -23.62 2.14
C LEU A 61 -7.62 -24.39 2.91
N PRO A 62 -8.88 -23.94 2.88
CA PRO A 62 -9.98 -24.72 3.43
C PRO A 62 -10.11 -26.06 2.67
N PRO A 63 -10.59 -27.12 3.34
CA PRO A 63 -10.82 -28.40 2.67
C PRO A 63 -11.85 -28.25 1.55
N LEU A 64 -11.68 -29.02 0.48
CA LEU A 64 -12.69 -29.15 -0.58
C LEU A 64 -13.94 -29.79 0.02
N LYS A 65 -15.12 -29.20 -0.24
CA LYS A 65 -16.41 -29.75 0.16
C LYS A 65 -16.71 -31.03 -0.61
#